data_AF-A0A4V3CCH1-F1
#
_entry.id   AF-A0A4V3CCH1-F1
#
_cell.length_a   1.000
_cell.length_b   1.000
_cell.length_c   1.000
_cell.angle_alpha   90.00
_cell.angle_beta   90.00
_cell.angle_gamma   90.00
#
_symmetry.space_group_name_H-M   'P 1'
#
loop_
_entity.id
_entity.type
_entity.pdbx_description
1 polymer ?
#
loop_
_entity_poly.entity_id
_entity_poly.type
_entity_poly.pdbx_seq_one_letter_code
_entity_poly.pdbx_strand_id
1 'polypeptide(L)'
;MKKIFLTVIIVITTCSCNTYLDRGNNIKTDYMDFNYMESHNEFVYKSKVNSIADNEVFYTTHLSIDLPKKIKFWTSSNNEFYFEYDDKQIIYIYSGYKNGGVSGQWKMRETNDNEIYVRLNPYWHKRKYNEDNLKSGHSGRTSKAYTDGKVIILLYNIKQENFERYLALVKTFKYLD
;
A
#
# COMPACT_ATOMS: atom_id res chain seq x y z
N MET A 1 21.44 -49.11 1.27
CA MET A 1 21.27 -47.96 0.35
C MET A 1 19.85 -47.37 0.41
N LYS A 2 19.34 -47.00 1.60
CA LYS A 2 18.00 -46.39 1.75
C LYS A 2 18.00 -45.03 2.48
N LYS A 3 19.16 -44.59 2.99
CA LYS A 3 19.27 -43.34 3.78
C LYS A 3 19.65 -42.10 2.96
N ILE A 4 20.16 -42.26 1.74
CA ILE A 4 20.58 -41.14 0.86
C ILE A 4 19.39 -40.55 0.09
N PHE A 5 18.37 -41.38 -0.20
CA PHE A 5 17.19 -40.94 -0.97
C PHE A 5 16.25 -40.01 -0.19
N LEU A 6 16.31 -40.00 1.15
CA LEU A 6 15.44 -39.15 1.98
C LEU A 6 15.93 -37.69 2.02
N THR A 7 17.23 -37.46 1.84
CA THR A 7 17.83 -36.12 1.95
C THR A 7 17.59 -35.26 0.71
N VAL A 8 17.43 -35.87 -0.47
CA VAL A 8 17.23 -35.15 -1.75
C VAL A 8 15.80 -34.59 -1.88
N ILE A 9 14.81 -35.22 -1.25
CA ILE A 9 13.41 -34.77 -1.30
C ILE A 9 13.18 -33.52 -0.43
N ILE A 10 13.97 -33.33 0.64
CA ILE A 10 13.86 -32.17 1.56
C ILE A 10 14.44 -30.89 0.94
N VAL A 11 15.36 -31.01 -0.02
CA VAL A 11 16.02 -29.85 -0.67
C VAL A 11 15.15 -29.24 -1.78
N ILE A 12 14.20 -29.98 -2.35
CA ILE A 12 13.35 -29.51 -3.45
C ILE A 12 12.16 -28.64 -2.97
N THR A 13 11.87 -28.62 -1.66
CA THR A 13 10.69 -27.91 -1.11
C THR A 13 10.92 -26.47 -0.67
N THR A 14 12.12 -25.89 -0.78
CA THR A 14 12.42 -24.58 -0.13
C THR A 14 12.64 -23.39 -1.06
N CYS A 15 12.50 -23.54 -2.38
CA CYS A 15 12.58 -22.41 -3.31
C CYS A 15 11.23 -22.12 -3.98
N SER A 16 10.18 -21.83 -3.19
CA SER A 16 9.08 -21.05 -3.76
C SER A 16 9.61 -19.62 -3.96
N CYS A 17 10.03 -19.29 -5.18
CA CYS A 17 10.33 -17.90 -5.53
C CYS A 17 9.04 -17.09 -5.34
N ASN A 18 8.95 -16.31 -4.26
CA ASN A 18 7.93 -15.27 -4.15
C ASN A 18 8.13 -14.32 -5.34
N THR A 19 7.22 -14.37 -6.29
CA THR A 19 7.23 -13.45 -7.43
C THR A 19 6.62 -12.13 -6.98
N TYR A 20 7.45 -11.11 -6.79
CA TYR A 20 6.98 -9.75 -6.55
C TYR A 20 6.57 -9.11 -7.88
N LEU A 21 5.49 -8.32 -7.86
CA LEU A 21 4.93 -7.69 -9.06
C LEU A 21 5.91 -6.69 -9.69
N ASP A 22 6.69 -6.03 -8.83
CA ASP A 22 7.60 -4.94 -9.19
C ASP A 22 8.97 -5.42 -9.70
N ARG A 23 9.03 -6.66 -10.19
CA ARG A 23 10.10 -7.20 -11.05
C ARG A 23 9.68 -7.27 -12.53
N GLY A 24 8.42 -6.99 -12.82
CA GLY A 24 7.87 -7.00 -14.18
C GLY A 24 8.14 -5.70 -14.95
N ASN A 25 7.40 -5.51 -16.03
CA ASN A 25 7.43 -4.27 -16.80
C ASN A 25 6.65 -3.17 -16.09
N ASN A 26 7.05 -1.92 -16.33
CA ASN A 26 6.30 -0.73 -15.91
C ASN A 26 4.86 -0.79 -16.45
N ILE A 27 3.92 -0.30 -15.65
CA ILE A 27 2.51 -0.21 -16.03
C ILE A 27 2.25 1.23 -16.45
N LYS A 28 1.70 1.43 -17.66
CA LYS A 28 1.26 2.75 -18.13
C LYS A 28 -0.15 2.66 -18.67
N THR A 29 -1.00 3.56 -18.19
CA THR A 29 -2.42 3.65 -18.55
C THR A 29 -2.82 5.12 -18.65
N ASP A 30 -4.00 5.39 -19.18
CA ASP A 30 -4.51 6.76 -19.29
C ASP A 30 -4.76 7.43 -17.92
N TYR A 31 -4.89 6.64 -16.86
CA TYR A 31 -5.24 7.11 -15.51
C TYR A 31 -4.11 6.94 -14.49
N MET A 32 -3.03 6.24 -14.82
CA MET A 32 -1.96 5.89 -13.87
C MET A 32 -0.70 5.44 -14.59
N ASP A 33 0.45 5.79 -14.01
CA ASP A 33 1.75 5.17 -14.31
C ASP A 33 2.29 4.49 -13.05
N PHE A 34 2.87 3.30 -13.21
CA PHE A 34 3.57 2.59 -12.16
C PHE A 34 4.94 2.18 -12.69
N ASN A 35 5.98 2.91 -12.29
CA ASN A 35 7.36 2.68 -12.71
C ASN A 35 8.09 1.85 -11.65
N TYR A 36 8.59 0.68 -12.05
CA TYR A 36 9.33 -0.22 -11.18
C TYR A 36 10.83 0.11 -11.25
N MET A 37 11.28 1.02 -10.39
CA MET A 37 12.68 1.42 -10.30
C MET A 37 13.52 0.37 -9.56
N GLU A 38 14.84 0.52 -9.56
CA GLU A 38 15.75 -0.41 -8.89
C GLU A 38 15.59 -0.37 -7.35
N SER A 39 15.51 0.83 -6.77
CA SER A 39 15.53 1.05 -5.32
C SER A 39 14.16 1.26 -4.66
N HIS A 40 13.17 1.68 -5.45
CA HIS A 40 11.79 1.98 -5.07
C HIS A 40 10.85 1.77 -6.26
N ASN A 41 9.56 2.04 -6.09
CA ASN A 41 8.60 2.11 -7.18
C ASN A 41 7.99 3.52 -7.18
N GLU A 42 7.80 4.12 -8.35
CA GLU A 42 7.12 5.40 -8.48
C GLU A 42 5.69 5.14 -8.92
N PHE A 43 4.72 5.62 -8.15
CA PHE A 43 3.30 5.52 -8.45
C PHE A 43 2.74 6.90 -8.76
N VAL A 44 2.18 7.05 -9.97
CA VAL A 44 1.53 8.27 -10.44
C VAL A 44 0.07 7.96 -10.72
N TYR A 45 -0.85 8.73 -10.12
CA TYR A 45 -2.28 8.67 -10.40
C TYR A 45 -2.75 9.98 -11.00
N LYS A 46 -3.35 9.89 -12.19
CA LYS A 46 -3.71 11.02 -13.07
C LYS A 46 -5.08 10.83 -13.73
N SER A 47 -5.98 10.10 -13.06
CA SER A 47 -7.31 9.81 -13.61
C SER A 47 -8.10 11.08 -13.88
N LYS A 48 -8.67 11.17 -15.09
CA LYS A 48 -9.60 12.24 -15.48
C LYS A 48 -11.06 11.93 -15.11
N VAL A 49 -11.31 10.74 -14.58
CA VAL A 49 -12.66 10.31 -14.17
C VAL A 49 -12.97 10.95 -12.82
N ASN A 50 -14.05 11.72 -12.75
CA ASN A 50 -14.56 12.34 -11.52
C ASN A 50 -15.68 11.48 -10.94
N SER A 51 -15.87 11.53 -9.63
CA SER A 51 -17.04 10.94 -8.98
C SER A 51 -18.20 11.92 -9.00
N ILE A 52 -19.43 11.42 -9.13
CA ILE A 52 -20.65 12.24 -9.08
C ILE A 52 -21.58 11.60 -8.04
N ALA A 53 -22.07 12.41 -7.11
CA ALA A 53 -23.15 12.01 -6.20
C ALA A 53 -24.20 13.11 -6.19
N ASP A 54 -25.46 12.72 -6.41
CA ASP A 54 -26.57 13.64 -6.65
C ASP A 54 -26.25 14.68 -7.74
N ASN A 55 -26.01 15.94 -7.34
CA ASN A 55 -25.68 17.05 -8.23
C ASN A 55 -24.25 17.60 -7.99
N GLU A 56 -23.44 16.92 -7.17
CA GLU A 56 -22.08 17.35 -6.84
C GLU A 56 -21.04 16.55 -7.60
N VAL A 57 -20.07 17.25 -8.20
CA VAL A 57 -18.91 16.65 -8.87
C VAL A 57 -17.73 16.67 -7.91
N PHE A 58 -17.19 15.48 -7.64
CA PHE A 58 -15.99 15.29 -6.83
C PHE A 58 -14.80 15.03 -7.74
N TYR A 59 -13.94 16.04 -7.85
CA TYR A 59 -12.81 16.01 -8.76
C TYR A 59 -11.69 15.14 -8.21
N THR A 60 -11.13 14.28 -9.05
CA THR A 60 -10.04 13.41 -8.65
C THR A 60 -8.77 14.20 -8.32
N THR A 61 -8.07 13.81 -7.26
CA THR A 61 -6.76 14.37 -6.89
C THR A 61 -5.67 13.60 -7.62
N HIS A 62 -4.87 14.31 -8.42
CA HIS A 62 -3.70 13.71 -9.06
C HIS A 62 -2.51 13.74 -8.10
N LEU A 63 -1.72 12.67 -8.10
CA LEU A 63 -0.61 12.51 -7.17
C LEU A 63 0.54 11.71 -7.77
N SER A 64 1.73 11.92 -7.21
CA SER A 64 2.89 11.03 -7.34
C SER A 64 3.42 10.68 -5.96
N ILE A 65 3.91 9.44 -5.79
CA ILE A 65 4.51 8.96 -4.55
C ILE A 65 5.46 7.79 -4.82
N ASP A 66 6.58 7.78 -4.10
CA ASP A 66 7.47 6.64 -4.04
C ASP A 66 7.00 5.59 -3.03
N LEU A 67 7.12 4.33 -3.43
CA LEU A 67 6.72 3.17 -2.67
C LEU A 67 7.88 2.19 -2.52
N PRO A 68 7.96 1.45 -1.41
CA PRO A 68 8.94 0.38 -1.25
C PRO A 68 8.87 -0.68 -2.36
N LYS A 69 9.99 -1.37 -2.57
CA LYS A 69 10.06 -2.57 -3.40
C LYS A 69 9.38 -3.77 -2.72
N LYS A 70 9.24 -4.87 -3.46
CA LYS A 70 8.69 -6.17 -3.03
C LYS A 70 7.17 -6.14 -2.84
N ILE A 71 6.47 -5.48 -3.77
CA ILE A 71 5.01 -5.45 -3.78
C ILE A 71 4.49 -6.85 -4.13
N LYS A 72 3.70 -7.45 -3.23
CA LYS A 72 3.03 -8.73 -3.46
C LYS A 72 1.72 -8.55 -4.20
N PHE A 73 0.98 -7.51 -3.81
CA PHE A 73 -0.32 -7.21 -4.39
C PHE A 73 -0.57 -5.72 -4.27
N TRP A 74 -1.25 -5.16 -5.26
CA TRP A 74 -1.83 -3.83 -5.15
C TRP A 74 -3.19 -3.77 -5.82
N THR A 75 -4.04 -2.86 -5.37
CA THR A 75 -5.33 -2.56 -6.00
C THR A 75 -5.69 -1.12 -5.72
N SER A 76 -6.49 -0.53 -6.59
CA SER A 76 -7.14 0.75 -6.34
C SER A 76 -8.66 0.60 -6.37
N SER A 77 -9.33 1.54 -5.73
CA SER A 77 -10.78 1.76 -5.80
C SER A 77 -11.02 3.26 -5.61
N ASN A 78 -11.43 3.96 -6.67
CA ASN A 78 -11.55 5.42 -6.68
C ASN A 78 -10.25 6.12 -6.22
N ASN A 79 -10.30 6.85 -5.12
CA ASN A 79 -9.19 7.58 -4.50
C ASN A 79 -8.48 6.79 -3.39
N GLU A 80 -8.75 5.50 -3.30
CA GLU A 80 -8.14 4.58 -2.34
C GLU A 80 -7.18 3.64 -3.07
N PHE A 81 -5.96 3.52 -2.53
CA PHE A 81 -4.89 2.71 -3.07
C PHE A 81 -4.33 1.82 -1.97
N TYR A 82 -4.15 0.54 -2.27
CA TYR A 82 -3.67 -0.46 -1.33
C TYR A 82 -2.44 -1.14 -1.91
N PHE A 83 -1.32 -1.12 -1.18
CA PHE A 83 -0.07 -1.78 -1.55
C PHE A 83 0.32 -2.73 -0.43
N GLU A 84 0.33 -4.04 -0.71
CA GLU A 84 0.68 -5.09 0.25
C GLU A 84 2.08 -5.64 -0.02
N TYR A 85 2.82 -5.81 1.07
CA TYR A 85 4.16 -6.36 1.14
C TYR A 85 4.18 -7.65 1.98
N ASP A 86 5.36 -8.26 2.13
CA ASP A 86 5.55 -9.43 2.97
C ASP A 86 5.04 -9.21 4.41
N ASP A 87 4.53 -10.30 4.99
CA ASP A 87 3.98 -10.35 6.34
C ASP A 87 2.82 -9.39 6.60
N LYS A 88 2.04 -9.07 5.56
CA LYS A 88 0.86 -8.19 5.60
C LYS A 88 1.18 -6.77 6.09
N GLN A 89 2.38 -6.29 5.77
CA GLN A 89 2.70 -4.87 5.82
C GLN A 89 1.94 -4.18 4.69
N ILE A 90 1.16 -3.14 5.00
CA ILE A 90 0.30 -2.48 4.01
C ILE A 90 0.57 -0.98 4.02
N ILE A 91 0.74 -0.40 2.84
CA ILE A 91 0.63 1.05 2.64
C ILE A 91 -0.73 1.30 2.00
N TYR A 92 -1.57 2.05 2.70
CA TYR A 92 -2.84 2.53 2.19
C TYR A 92 -2.75 4.02 1.94
N ILE A 93 -3.33 4.48 0.83
CA ILE A 93 -3.40 5.90 0.47
C ILE A 93 -4.85 6.24 0.18
N TYR A 94 -5.37 7.25 0.87
CA TYR A 94 -6.55 7.98 0.47
C TYR A 94 -6.12 9.34 -0.05
N SER A 95 -6.34 9.63 -1.34
CA SER A 95 -5.89 10.89 -1.95
C SER A 95 -6.83 12.06 -1.74
N GLY A 96 -8.04 11.83 -1.24
CA GLY A 96 -9.10 12.84 -1.19
C GLY A 96 -9.52 13.35 -2.57
N TYR A 97 -10.50 14.24 -2.60
CA TYR A 97 -10.98 14.91 -3.82
C TYR A 97 -10.43 16.33 -3.91
N LYS A 98 -10.22 16.88 -5.11
CA LYS A 98 -9.64 18.22 -5.33
C LYS A 98 -10.42 19.29 -4.57
N ASN A 99 -11.74 19.24 -4.64
CA ASN A 99 -12.68 20.11 -3.94
C ASN A 99 -13.02 19.68 -2.50
N GLY A 100 -12.44 18.59 -2.00
CA GLY A 100 -12.68 18.09 -0.64
C GLY A 100 -11.58 18.52 0.33
N GLY A 101 -11.96 19.29 1.35
CA GLY A 101 -11.09 19.66 2.48
C GLY A 101 -9.97 20.66 2.15
N VAL A 102 -9.30 21.16 3.19
CA VAL A 102 -8.13 22.03 3.09
C VAL A 102 -6.89 21.22 3.43
N SER A 103 -5.90 21.22 2.53
CA SER A 103 -4.58 20.65 2.80
C SER A 103 -3.86 21.50 3.84
N GLY A 104 -3.51 20.90 4.98
CA GLY A 104 -2.72 21.51 6.04
C GLY A 104 -1.24 21.14 5.97
N GLN A 105 -0.55 21.27 7.10
CA GLN A 105 0.82 20.77 7.23
C GLN A 105 0.82 19.26 7.42
N TRP A 106 1.68 18.60 6.65
CA TRP A 106 1.92 17.17 6.81
C TRP A 106 2.41 16.83 8.21
N LYS A 107 1.74 15.89 8.85
CA LYS A 107 2.10 15.39 10.18
C LYS A 107 1.96 13.88 10.25
N MET A 108 2.83 13.29 11.07
CA MET A 108 2.73 11.90 11.45
C MET A 108 1.93 11.80 12.75
N ARG A 109 1.04 10.82 12.84
CA ARG A 109 0.24 10.55 14.03
C ARG A 109 -0.03 9.06 14.22
N GLU A 110 -0.33 8.71 15.47
CA GLU A 110 -0.84 7.37 15.78
C GLU A 110 -2.22 7.14 15.16
N THR A 111 -2.51 5.87 14.88
CA THR A 111 -3.79 5.39 14.37
C THR A 111 -4.50 4.59 15.44
N ASN A 112 -5.83 4.52 15.37
CA ASN A 112 -6.61 3.63 16.23
C ASN A 112 -7.24 2.47 15.44
N ASP A 113 -7.69 1.44 16.16
CA ASP A 113 -8.23 0.22 15.56
C ASP A 113 -9.46 0.47 14.68
N ASN A 114 -10.34 1.39 15.09
CA ASN A 114 -11.53 1.74 14.30
C ASN A 114 -11.14 2.38 12.97
N GLU A 115 -10.17 3.29 12.99
CA GLU A 115 -9.65 3.95 11.81
C GLU A 115 -8.98 2.97 10.83
N ILE A 116 -8.20 2.04 11.36
CA ILE A 116 -7.58 0.96 10.57
C ILE A 116 -8.68 0.08 9.96
N TYR A 117 -9.64 -0.35 10.79
CA TYR A 117 -10.74 -1.21 10.36
C TYR A 117 -11.54 -0.57 9.22
N VAL A 118 -12.01 0.66 9.40
CA VAL A 118 -12.81 1.36 8.39
C VAL A 118 -12.11 1.40 7.02
N ARG A 119 -10.79 1.61 6.99
CA ARG A 119 -10.05 1.78 5.73
C ARG A 119 -9.58 0.49 5.11
N LEU A 120 -9.18 -0.48 5.93
CA LEU A 120 -8.61 -1.73 5.44
C LEU A 120 -9.63 -2.87 5.34
N ASN A 121 -10.77 -2.81 6.01
CA ASN A 121 -11.80 -3.85 5.95
C ASN A 121 -12.28 -4.13 4.51
N PRO A 122 -12.56 -3.13 3.65
CA PRO A 122 -12.92 -3.40 2.25
C PRO A 122 -11.84 -4.22 1.51
N TYR A 123 -10.57 -3.89 1.75
CA TYR A 123 -9.43 -4.59 1.18
C TYR A 123 -9.28 -6.00 1.76
N TRP A 124 -9.37 -6.17 3.07
CA TRP A 124 -9.28 -7.46 3.75
C TRP A 124 -10.39 -8.41 3.33
N HIS A 125 -11.62 -7.92 3.18
CA HIS A 125 -12.73 -8.69 2.66
C HIS A 125 -12.46 -9.15 1.22
N LYS A 126 -11.97 -8.26 0.35
CA LYS A 126 -11.57 -8.61 -1.03
C LYS A 126 -10.45 -9.66 -1.06
N ARG A 127 -9.52 -9.60 -0.12
CA ARG A 127 -8.41 -10.55 0.03
C ARG A 127 -8.77 -11.82 0.81
N LYS A 128 -9.98 -11.90 1.36
CA LYS A 128 -10.46 -13.00 2.23
C LYS A 128 -9.56 -13.23 3.44
N TYR A 129 -9.07 -12.16 4.06
CA TYR A 129 -8.29 -12.27 5.29
C TYR A 129 -9.20 -12.52 6.48
N ASN A 130 -8.78 -13.47 7.35
CA ASN A 130 -9.40 -13.66 8.65
C ASN A 130 -8.85 -12.60 9.62
N GLU A 131 -9.74 -11.90 10.35
CA GLU A 131 -9.42 -10.87 11.34
C GLU A 131 -8.46 -11.36 12.43
N ASP A 132 -8.56 -12.62 12.85
CA ASP A 132 -7.66 -13.19 13.86
C ASP A 132 -6.22 -13.16 13.38
N ASN A 133 -6.00 -13.49 12.09
CA ASN A 133 -4.69 -13.45 11.45
C ASN A 133 -4.15 -12.04 11.19
N LEU A 134 -4.94 -11.01 11.49
CA LEU A 134 -4.60 -9.58 11.39
C LEU A 134 -4.41 -8.93 12.77
N LYS A 135 -4.69 -9.63 13.88
CA LYS A 135 -4.47 -9.16 15.25
C LYS A 135 -3.39 -9.99 15.98
N SER A 136 -3.29 -11.29 15.73
CA SER A 136 -2.29 -12.15 16.35
C SER A 136 -0.95 -12.07 15.60
N GLY A 137 0.03 -11.31 16.13
CA GLY A 137 1.40 -11.29 15.58
C GLY A 137 2.16 -9.95 15.61
N HIS A 138 1.70 -8.96 16.39
CA HIS A 138 2.13 -7.56 16.25
C HIS A 138 3.25 -7.10 17.19
N SER A 139 3.93 -8.00 17.91
CA SER A 139 5.08 -7.59 18.72
C SER A 139 6.17 -6.99 17.80
N GLY A 140 6.62 -5.76 18.09
CA GLY A 140 7.63 -5.05 17.30
C GLY A 140 7.14 -4.49 15.96
N ARG A 141 5.82 -4.29 15.79
CA ARG A 141 5.23 -3.70 14.58
C ARG A 141 4.52 -2.39 14.89
N THR A 142 4.49 -1.52 13.89
CA THR A 142 4.04 -0.13 14.03
C THR A 142 3.00 0.19 12.97
N SER A 143 1.90 0.81 13.40
CA SER A 143 0.87 1.36 12.51
C SER A 143 0.74 2.86 12.75
N LYS A 144 0.98 3.69 11.72
CA LYS A 144 0.89 5.16 11.81
C LYS A 144 0.31 5.77 10.55
N ALA A 145 -0.26 6.96 10.69
CA ALA A 145 -0.75 7.74 9.57
C ALA A 145 0.15 8.96 9.33
N TYR A 146 0.47 9.21 8.07
CA TYR A 146 1.05 10.45 7.58
C TYR A 146 0.00 11.19 6.76
N THR A 147 -0.33 12.42 7.14
CA THR A 147 -1.50 13.12 6.59
C THR A 147 -1.32 14.64 6.64
N ASP A 148 -1.86 15.33 5.65
CA ASP A 148 -2.05 16.78 5.66
C ASP A 148 -3.50 17.17 6.01
N GLY A 149 -4.33 16.22 6.44
CA GLY A 149 -5.76 16.39 6.71
C GLY A 149 -6.66 16.02 5.52
N LYS A 150 -6.21 16.24 4.29
CA LYS A 150 -6.94 15.87 3.07
C LYS A 150 -6.54 14.48 2.59
N VAL A 151 -5.24 14.24 2.47
CA VAL A 151 -4.64 12.95 2.10
C VAL A 151 -4.31 12.19 3.36
N ILE A 152 -4.54 10.88 3.35
CA ILE A 152 -4.13 9.98 4.43
C ILE A 152 -3.30 8.86 3.84
N ILE A 153 -2.07 8.74 4.32
CA ILE A 153 -1.20 7.61 4.05
C ILE A 153 -1.07 6.79 5.33
N LEU A 154 -1.68 5.61 5.35
CA LEU A 154 -1.61 4.68 6.47
C LEU A 154 -0.50 3.66 6.21
N LEU A 155 0.51 3.69 7.07
CA LEU A 155 1.53 2.66 7.20
C LEU A 155 0.99 1.65 8.22
N TYR A 156 0.43 0.52 7.77
CA TYR A 156 -0.18 -0.48 8.65
C TYR A 156 0.73 -1.70 8.83
N ASN A 157 0.87 -2.11 10.09
CA ASN A 157 1.53 -3.37 10.47
C ASN A 157 2.98 -3.44 9.97
N ILE A 158 3.66 -2.29 9.87
CA ILE A 158 5.02 -2.19 9.36
C ILE A 158 6.00 -2.73 10.40
N LYS A 159 6.92 -3.59 9.99
CA LYS A 159 7.98 -4.07 10.89
C LYS A 159 8.88 -2.92 11.29
N GLN A 160 9.34 -2.90 12.53
CA GLN A 160 10.13 -1.80 13.06
C GLN A 160 11.39 -1.50 12.22
N GLU A 161 12.06 -2.53 11.70
CA GLU A 161 13.24 -2.38 10.83
C GLU A 161 12.94 -1.76 9.45
N ASN A 162 11.68 -1.81 8.99
CA ASN A 162 11.26 -1.25 7.70
C ASN A 162 10.69 0.16 7.83
N PHE A 163 10.27 0.56 9.04
CA PHE A 163 9.42 1.72 9.25
C PHE A 163 10.03 3.02 8.72
N GLU A 164 11.27 3.33 9.10
CA GLU A 164 11.94 4.57 8.67
C GLU A 164 12.11 4.65 7.15
N ARG A 165 12.46 3.52 6.51
CA ARG A 165 12.57 3.46 5.05
C ARG A 165 11.23 3.69 4.37
N TYR A 166 10.16 3.04 4.87
CA TYR A 166 8.83 3.19 4.30
C TYR A 166 8.33 4.63 4.48
N LEU A 167 8.55 5.20 5.67
CA LEU A 167 8.19 6.58 5.97
C LEU A 167 8.92 7.58 5.07
N ALA A 168 10.22 7.38 4.82
CA ALA A 168 11.00 8.25 3.93
C ALA A 168 10.43 8.26 2.50
N LEU A 169 10.03 7.08 1.99
CA LEU A 169 9.44 6.96 0.65
C LEU A 169 8.05 7.60 0.58
N VAL A 170 7.16 7.35 1.55
CA VAL A 170 5.82 7.97 1.49
C VAL A 170 5.83 9.49 1.68
N LYS A 171 6.88 10.04 2.30
CA LYS A 171 7.10 11.50 2.40
C LYS A 171 7.42 12.17 1.05
N THR A 172 7.69 11.40 0.00
CA THR A 172 7.87 11.92 -1.36
C THR A 172 6.56 12.29 -2.04
N PHE A 173 5.41 12.06 -1.38
CA PHE A 173 4.09 12.41 -1.89
C PHE A 173 4.05 13.83 -2.44
N LYS A 174 3.53 13.97 -3.65
CA LYS A 174 3.30 15.24 -4.33
C LYS A 174 1.90 15.25 -4.93
N TYR A 175 1.22 16.38 -4.77
CA TYR A 175 0.10 16.72 -5.63
C TYR A 175 0.62 17.00 -7.04
N LEU A 176 -0.15 16.57 -8.04
CA LEU A 176 0.09 16.93 -9.44
C LEU A 176 -1.05 17.85 -9.90
N ASP A 177 -0.74 18.72 -10.87
CA ASP A 177 -1.66 19.71 -11.42
C ASP A 177 -2.58 19.12 -12.51
#